data_AF-A0A5B7B020-F1
#
_entry.id   AF-A0A5B7B020-F1
#
_cell.length_a   1.000
_cell.length_b   1.000
_cell.length_c   1.000
_cell.angle_alpha   90.00
_cell.angle_beta   90.00
_cell.angle_gamma   90.00
#
_symmetry.space_group_name_H-M   'P 1'
#
loop_
_entity.id
_entity.type
_entity.pdbx_description
1 polymer ?
#
loop_
_entity_poly.entity_id
_entity_poly.type
_entity_poly.pdbx_seq_one_letter_code
_entity_poly.pdbx_strand_id
1 'polypeptide(L)'
;LGPKDVCTPENQELAREAARQGIVLLKNIAGSLPLSPTEIKTLAVIGPNANVTETMIGNYEGTPCKYTTPFQGLTTSVATTYVPGCSNVACSTAQVDDAKKIAASADVTVLVMGADLSIEAESRDRVDLNLPGQQQLLVTEVANASKGPVILVIMSGGGMDIQFAKDNDKITSILWVGYPGEAGGAAIADVIFGYHNPSGRLPMTWYPQSYVDKVPMTNMNMRPDPSTSYPGRTYRFYTGETIYTFGDGLSYSQFKHHLVKAPKLVSIPLEEGHVCHSSRCKSIDVVEQSCQDLAFKFHLRVRNMGKRNGSHTVLLFSTLPAVHNSPRKHLLAFEKVFLTAQETALVRFKVDVCKDLSVVDELGNRKVALGRHVLHAGSVKHYLKLRI
;
A
#
# COMPACT_ATOMS: atom_id res chain seq x y z
N LEU A 1 24.17 0.88 -25.43
CA LEU A 1 22.93 0.09 -25.65
C LEU A 1 22.38 0.45 -27.03
N GLY A 2 21.87 -0.53 -27.77
CA GLY A 2 21.23 -0.36 -29.09
C GLY A 2 19.91 -1.14 -29.19
N PRO A 3 19.26 -1.18 -30.37
CA PRO A 3 17.92 -1.77 -30.54
C PRO A 3 17.78 -3.23 -30.05
N LYS A 4 18.85 -4.04 -30.17
CA LYS A 4 18.87 -5.43 -29.68
C LYS A 4 18.82 -5.56 -28.16
N ASP A 5 19.15 -4.49 -27.43
CA ASP A 5 19.15 -4.45 -25.96
C ASP A 5 17.82 -3.91 -25.41
N VAL A 6 16.90 -3.48 -26.29
CA VAL A 6 15.56 -3.00 -25.96
C VAL A 6 14.55 -4.14 -26.12
N CYS A 7 13.52 -4.18 -25.29
CA CYS A 7 12.45 -5.20 -25.36
C CYS A 7 12.91 -6.66 -25.20
N THR A 8 14.07 -6.92 -24.58
CA THR A 8 14.50 -8.30 -24.31
C THR A 8 13.52 -9.00 -23.36
N PRO A 9 13.44 -10.35 -23.37
CA PRO A 9 12.61 -11.10 -22.43
C PRO A 9 12.88 -10.76 -20.96
N GLU A 10 14.13 -10.47 -20.60
CA GLU A 10 14.52 -10.11 -19.25
C GLU A 10 13.95 -8.74 -18.84
N ASN A 11 13.92 -7.76 -19.75
CA ASN A 11 13.33 -6.45 -19.48
C ASN A 11 11.81 -6.55 -19.32
N GLN A 12 11.14 -7.36 -20.16
CA GLN A 12 9.70 -7.61 -20.06
C GLN A 12 9.34 -8.35 -18.76
N GLU A 13 10.15 -9.33 -18.36
CA GLU A 13 9.95 -10.04 -17.09
C GLU A 13 10.23 -9.14 -15.89
N LEU A 14 11.22 -8.24 -15.98
CA LEU A 14 11.46 -7.23 -14.93
C LEU A 14 10.24 -6.31 -14.75
N ALA A 15 9.59 -5.89 -15.84
CA ALA A 15 8.36 -5.10 -15.77
C ALA A 15 7.21 -5.88 -15.09
N ARG A 16 7.03 -7.16 -15.45
CA ARG A 16 6.04 -8.03 -14.81
C ARG A 16 6.36 -8.26 -13.33
N GLU A 17 7.62 -8.47 -12.99
CA GLU A 17 8.07 -8.69 -11.61
C GLU A 17 7.87 -7.43 -10.75
N ALA A 18 8.15 -6.24 -11.30
CA ALA A 18 7.85 -4.98 -10.62
C ALA A 18 6.34 -4.86 -10.33
N ALA A 19 5.48 -5.20 -11.29
CA ALA A 19 4.03 -5.21 -11.10
C ALA A 19 3.61 -6.23 -10.03
N ARG A 20 4.08 -7.48 -10.09
CA ARG A 20 3.79 -8.52 -9.07
C ARG A 20 4.16 -8.06 -7.66
N GLN A 21 5.34 -7.46 -7.51
CA GLN A 21 5.84 -6.97 -6.23
C GLN A 21 5.09 -5.74 -5.71
N GLY A 22 4.49 -4.96 -6.61
CA GLY A 22 3.73 -3.74 -6.32
C GLY A 22 2.25 -4.00 -5.97
N ILE A 23 1.64 -5.07 -6.49
CA ILE A 23 0.24 -5.40 -6.20
C ILE A 23 0.02 -5.57 -4.69
N VAL A 24 -0.98 -4.87 -4.17
CA VAL A 24 -1.36 -4.87 -2.76
C VAL A 24 -2.68 -5.60 -2.57
N LEU A 25 -2.66 -6.70 -1.83
CA LEU A 25 -3.87 -7.40 -1.39
C LEU A 25 -4.43 -6.72 -0.14
N LEU A 26 -5.60 -6.10 -0.23
CA LEU A 26 -6.19 -5.27 0.81
C LEU A 26 -7.25 -6.01 1.64
N LYS A 27 -7.99 -6.91 1.00
CA LYS A 27 -8.96 -7.81 1.63
C LYS A 27 -8.77 -9.20 1.03
N ASN A 28 -8.85 -10.23 1.86
CA ASN A 28 -8.95 -11.62 1.43
C ASN A 28 -9.61 -12.45 2.52
N ILE A 29 -10.83 -12.91 2.29
CA ILE A 29 -11.51 -13.86 3.17
C ILE A 29 -10.87 -15.24 2.99
N ALA A 30 -10.72 -15.99 4.07
CA ALA A 30 -10.09 -17.31 4.04
C ALA A 30 -10.77 -18.23 3.01
N GLY A 31 -9.99 -18.80 2.10
CA GLY A 31 -10.48 -19.67 1.03
C GLY A 31 -10.92 -18.95 -0.26
N SER A 32 -10.83 -17.61 -0.34
CA SER A 32 -11.10 -16.86 -1.58
C SER A 32 -9.90 -16.88 -2.53
N LEU A 33 -8.85 -16.08 -2.25
CA LEU A 33 -7.63 -16.08 -3.02
C LEU A 33 -6.48 -16.82 -2.32
N PRO A 34 -5.58 -17.48 -3.07
CA PRO A 34 -5.57 -17.59 -4.54
C PRO A 34 -6.56 -18.63 -5.09
N LEU A 35 -7.04 -18.41 -6.32
CA LEU A 35 -7.87 -19.34 -7.07
C LEU A 35 -7.06 -20.53 -7.58
N SER A 36 -7.72 -21.68 -7.70
CA SER A 36 -7.17 -22.85 -8.37
C SER A 36 -7.76 -22.98 -9.79
N PRO A 37 -6.96 -22.91 -10.86
CA PRO A 37 -7.44 -23.06 -12.24
C PRO A 37 -8.13 -24.40 -12.50
N THR A 38 -7.87 -25.42 -11.68
CA THR A 38 -8.50 -26.75 -11.82
C THR A 38 -9.84 -26.89 -11.10
N GLU A 39 -10.15 -25.98 -10.17
CA GLU A 39 -11.38 -26.03 -9.36
C GLU A 39 -12.49 -25.13 -9.93
N ILE A 40 -12.12 -24.13 -10.75
CA ILE A 40 -13.06 -23.22 -11.39
C ILE A 40 -13.03 -23.42 -12.90
N LYS A 41 -14.20 -23.37 -13.55
CA LYS A 41 -14.33 -23.58 -14.99
C LYS A 41 -14.56 -22.28 -15.75
N THR A 42 -15.22 -21.31 -15.11
CA THR A 42 -15.61 -20.05 -15.75
C THR A 42 -15.35 -18.84 -14.87
N LEU A 43 -14.85 -17.77 -15.49
CA LEU A 43 -14.63 -16.47 -14.85
C LEU A 43 -15.46 -15.39 -15.57
N ALA A 44 -16.20 -14.59 -14.82
CA ALA A 44 -16.75 -13.33 -15.33
C ALA A 44 -15.74 -12.22 -15.06
N VAL A 45 -15.27 -11.54 -16.10
CA VAL A 45 -14.41 -10.36 -15.98
C VAL A 45 -15.22 -9.13 -16.37
N ILE A 46 -15.36 -8.17 -15.47
CA ILE A 46 -16.25 -7.03 -15.63
C ILE A 46 -15.53 -5.73 -15.30
N GLY A 47 -15.78 -4.68 -16.07
CA GLY A 47 -15.38 -3.32 -15.69
C GLY A 47 -14.59 -2.58 -16.77
N PRO A 48 -14.59 -1.24 -16.71
CA PRO A 48 -13.97 -0.41 -17.74
C PRO A 48 -12.46 -0.60 -17.85
N ASN A 49 -11.79 -1.03 -16.77
CA ASN A 49 -10.34 -1.26 -16.74
C ASN A 49 -9.95 -2.73 -17.00
N ALA A 50 -10.88 -3.61 -17.37
CA ALA A 50 -10.58 -5.02 -17.56
C ALA A 50 -9.89 -5.33 -18.88
N ASN A 51 -10.11 -4.56 -19.94
CA ASN A 51 -9.50 -4.81 -21.26
C ASN A 51 -8.81 -3.57 -21.83
N VAL A 52 -8.00 -2.92 -21.00
CA VAL A 52 -7.28 -1.67 -21.33
C VAL A 52 -5.79 -1.91 -21.51
N THR A 53 -5.16 -1.08 -22.35
CA THR A 53 -3.71 -1.03 -22.56
C THR A 53 -3.12 0.25 -21.98
N GLU A 54 -3.61 1.40 -22.42
CA GLU A 54 -3.08 2.74 -22.08
C GLU A 54 -3.29 3.10 -20.60
N THR A 55 -4.44 2.75 -20.01
CA THR A 55 -4.66 3.00 -18.58
C THR A 55 -3.58 2.37 -17.70
N MET A 56 -3.05 1.19 -18.07
CA MET A 56 -2.10 0.47 -17.22
C MET A 56 -0.75 1.16 -17.09
N ILE A 57 -0.36 2.01 -18.03
CA ILE A 57 0.98 2.62 -18.09
C ILE A 57 1.03 4.02 -17.45
N GLY A 58 -0.11 4.56 -17.01
CA GLY A 58 -0.15 5.85 -16.32
C GLY A 58 0.18 7.00 -17.27
N ASN A 59 1.04 7.93 -16.83
CA ASN A 59 1.52 9.07 -17.61
C ASN A 59 3.06 9.04 -17.77
N TYR A 60 3.60 9.96 -18.56
CA TYR A 60 5.04 10.06 -18.87
C TYR A 60 5.64 8.77 -19.45
N GLU A 61 4.85 8.10 -20.27
CA GLU A 61 5.14 6.81 -20.88
C GLU A 61 5.78 6.95 -22.27
N GLY A 62 6.60 5.96 -22.63
CA GLY A 62 6.94 5.66 -24.02
C GLY A 62 6.05 4.55 -24.57
N THR A 63 6.27 4.13 -25.80
CA THR A 63 5.59 2.96 -26.39
C THR A 63 6.18 1.66 -25.83
N PRO A 64 5.42 0.86 -25.06
CA PRO A 64 5.87 -0.43 -24.55
C PRO A 64 6.03 -1.46 -25.65
N CYS A 65 6.74 -2.54 -25.35
CA CYS A 65 7.05 -3.60 -26.31
C CYS A 65 5.81 -4.46 -26.60
N LYS A 66 5.01 -4.69 -25.55
CA LYS A 66 3.80 -5.49 -25.61
C LYS A 66 2.89 -5.16 -24.44
N TYR A 67 1.58 -5.17 -24.67
CA TYR A 67 0.60 -5.13 -23.60
C TYR A 67 0.02 -6.51 -23.30
N THR A 68 -0.26 -6.75 -22.02
CA THR A 68 -1.16 -7.83 -21.59
C THR A 68 -2.26 -7.23 -20.72
N THR A 69 -3.48 -7.13 -21.25
CA THR A 69 -4.63 -6.58 -20.52
C THR A 69 -5.04 -7.51 -19.37
N PRO A 70 -5.74 -7.03 -18.32
CA PRO A 70 -6.24 -7.89 -17.25
C PRO A 70 -7.10 -9.05 -17.77
N PHE A 71 -7.97 -8.78 -18.73
CA PHE A 71 -8.77 -9.78 -19.41
C PHE A 71 -7.88 -10.85 -20.06
N GLN A 72 -6.94 -10.45 -20.92
CA GLN A 72 -6.01 -11.38 -21.57
C GLN A 72 -5.23 -12.22 -20.56
N GLY A 73 -4.71 -11.60 -19.49
CA GLY A 73 -3.97 -12.29 -18.43
C GLY A 73 -4.81 -13.36 -17.74
N LEU A 74 -6.06 -13.03 -17.39
CA LEU A 74 -6.99 -13.97 -16.75
C LEU A 74 -7.43 -15.10 -17.69
N THR A 75 -7.66 -14.81 -18.98
CA THR A 75 -8.00 -15.80 -20.02
C THR A 75 -6.95 -16.89 -20.18
N THR A 76 -5.69 -16.63 -19.82
CA THR A 76 -4.63 -17.66 -19.91
C THR A 76 -4.84 -18.83 -18.94
N SER A 77 -5.56 -18.62 -17.84
CA SER A 77 -5.70 -19.63 -16.78
C SER A 77 -7.06 -20.35 -16.80
N VAL A 78 -8.14 -19.64 -17.14
CA VAL A 78 -9.51 -20.16 -17.09
C VAL A 78 -10.36 -19.52 -18.19
N ALA A 79 -11.37 -20.23 -18.70
CA ALA A 79 -12.30 -19.67 -19.69
C ALA A 79 -13.02 -18.43 -19.11
N THR A 80 -12.88 -17.30 -19.79
CA THR A 80 -13.38 -16.00 -19.30
C THR A 80 -14.40 -15.39 -20.25
N THR A 81 -15.47 -14.85 -19.69
CA THR A 81 -16.40 -13.96 -20.41
C THR A 81 -16.19 -12.54 -19.92
N TYR A 82 -16.05 -11.59 -20.85
CA TYR A 82 -15.84 -10.19 -20.54
C TYR A 82 -17.03 -9.32 -20.94
N VAL A 83 -17.43 -8.41 -20.04
CA VAL A 83 -18.27 -7.27 -20.39
C VAL A 83 -17.75 -5.99 -19.72
N PRO A 84 -17.77 -4.84 -20.41
CA PRO A 84 -17.20 -3.61 -19.85
C PRO A 84 -18.01 -3.05 -18.68
N GLY A 85 -19.34 -3.20 -18.69
CA GLY A 85 -20.24 -2.65 -17.67
C GLY A 85 -20.34 -1.11 -17.64
N CYS A 86 -19.31 -0.40 -18.06
CA CYS A 86 -19.30 1.03 -18.34
C CYS A 86 -18.51 1.27 -19.63
N SER A 87 -18.86 2.29 -20.43
CA SER A 87 -18.11 2.60 -21.66
C SER A 87 -16.67 3.08 -21.42
N ASN A 88 -16.41 3.68 -20.25
CA ASN A 88 -15.10 4.17 -19.81
C ASN A 88 -15.08 4.28 -18.27
N VAL A 89 -13.95 4.70 -17.70
CA VAL A 89 -13.81 4.83 -16.24
C VAL A 89 -14.73 5.91 -15.67
N ALA A 90 -15.02 7.01 -16.38
CA ALA A 90 -15.94 8.03 -15.87
C ALA A 90 -17.36 7.48 -15.62
N CYS A 91 -17.71 6.36 -16.27
CA CYS A 91 -18.91 5.56 -16.04
C CYS A 91 -20.18 6.40 -15.79
N SER A 92 -20.51 7.29 -16.74
CA SER A 92 -21.70 8.13 -16.63
C SER A 92 -22.99 7.33 -16.54
N THR A 93 -23.02 6.14 -17.18
CA THR A 93 -24.14 5.21 -17.11
C THR A 93 -23.63 3.77 -17.06
N ALA A 94 -23.94 3.06 -15.98
CA ALA A 94 -23.60 1.65 -15.82
C ALA A 94 -24.60 0.75 -16.59
N GLN A 95 -24.06 -0.15 -17.40
CA GLN A 95 -24.77 -1.22 -18.10
C GLN A 95 -24.73 -2.49 -17.23
N VAL A 96 -25.69 -2.61 -16.32
CA VAL A 96 -25.65 -3.66 -15.28
C VAL A 96 -26.21 -5.00 -15.72
N ASP A 97 -27.12 -5.06 -16.71
CA ASP A 97 -27.86 -6.29 -17.01
C ASP A 97 -26.96 -7.41 -17.54
N ASP A 98 -26.14 -7.14 -18.54
CA ASP A 98 -25.18 -8.12 -19.08
C ASP A 98 -24.11 -8.49 -18.05
N ALA A 99 -23.65 -7.52 -17.26
CA ALA A 99 -22.69 -7.72 -16.19
C ALA A 99 -23.23 -8.69 -15.12
N LYS A 100 -24.46 -8.48 -14.67
CA LYS A 100 -25.16 -9.38 -13.74
C LYS A 100 -25.36 -10.76 -14.36
N LYS A 101 -25.75 -10.84 -15.63
CA LYS A 101 -25.99 -12.11 -16.33
C LYS A 101 -24.74 -13.00 -16.37
N ILE A 102 -23.58 -12.45 -16.76
CA ILE A 102 -22.35 -13.25 -16.81
C ILE A 102 -21.85 -13.60 -15.40
N ALA A 103 -22.01 -12.69 -14.43
CA ALA A 103 -21.61 -12.92 -13.04
C ALA A 103 -22.46 -14.00 -12.34
N ALA A 104 -23.75 -14.08 -12.66
CA ALA A 104 -24.64 -15.14 -12.18
C ALA A 104 -24.31 -16.52 -12.76
N SER A 105 -23.62 -16.56 -13.90
CA SER A 105 -23.28 -17.79 -14.63
C SER A 105 -21.86 -18.29 -14.39
N ALA A 106 -20.97 -17.44 -13.87
CA ALA A 106 -19.57 -17.75 -13.63
C ALA A 106 -19.33 -18.38 -12.26
N ASP A 107 -18.28 -19.20 -12.14
CA ASP A 107 -17.85 -19.74 -10.85
C ASP A 107 -17.20 -18.66 -9.96
N VAL A 108 -16.55 -17.67 -10.58
CA VAL A 108 -15.92 -16.53 -9.89
C VAL A 108 -16.13 -15.26 -10.73
N THR A 109 -16.26 -14.11 -10.07
CA THR A 109 -16.37 -12.80 -10.73
C THR A 109 -15.19 -11.91 -10.35
N VAL A 110 -14.52 -11.34 -11.35
CA VAL A 110 -13.46 -10.34 -11.19
C VAL A 110 -13.93 -8.99 -11.75
N LEU A 111 -14.03 -7.99 -10.88
CA LEU A 111 -14.37 -6.61 -11.23
C LEU A 111 -13.08 -5.79 -11.32
N VAL A 112 -12.82 -5.13 -12.45
CA VAL A 112 -11.65 -4.24 -12.64
C VAL A 112 -12.13 -2.80 -12.83
N MET A 113 -11.98 -2.03 -11.75
CA MET A 113 -12.52 -0.68 -11.54
C MET A 113 -11.40 0.32 -11.28
N GLY A 114 -11.76 1.59 -11.10
CA GLY A 114 -10.84 2.65 -10.67
C GLY A 114 -10.81 3.82 -11.64
N ALA A 115 -9.62 4.32 -11.92
CA ALA A 115 -9.39 5.56 -12.65
C ALA A 115 -8.43 5.37 -13.83
N ASP A 116 -8.33 6.42 -14.64
CA ASP A 116 -7.30 6.66 -15.64
C ASP A 116 -6.95 8.16 -15.64
N LEU A 117 -6.17 8.61 -16.62
CA LEU A 117 -5.75 10.02 -16.75
C LEU A 117 -6.90 11.01 -17.03
N SER A 118 -8.10 10.55 -17.39
CA SER A 118 -9.28 11.42 -17.49
C SER A 118 -9.81 11.84 -16.12
N ILE A 119 -9.43 11.11 -15.07
CA ILE A 119 -9.84 11.32 -13.68
C ILE A 119 -8.72 11.94 -12.85
N GLU A 120 -7.50 11.44 -12.96
CA GLU A 120 -6.33 11.92 -12.20
C GLU A 120 -5.10 12.05 -13.10
N ALA A 121 -4.66 13.29 -13.35
CA ALA A 121 -3.55 13.57 -14.25
C ALA A 121 -2.86 14.90 -13.90
N GLU A 122 -1.79 15.22 -14.62
CA GLU A 122 -1.16 16.53 -14.55
C GLU A 122 -2.19 17.62 -14.89
N SER A 123 -2.23 18.67 -14.07
CA SER A 123 -3.23 19.76 -14.15
C SER A 123 -4.68 19.28 -13.98
N ARG A 124 -4.89 18.09 -13.43
CA ARG A 124 -6.19 17.51 -13.14
C ARG A 124 -6.16 16.76 -11.81
N ASP A 125 -6.36 17.53 -10.75
CA ASP A 125 -6.67 16.95 -9.44
C ASP A 125 -8.09 16.38 -9.45
N ARG A 126 -8.29 15.28 -8.73
CA ARG A 126 -9.64 14.78 -8.42
C ARG A 126 -10.35 15.75 -7.49
N VAL A 127 -11.67 15.81 -7.62
CA VAL A 127 -12.54 16.60 -6.72
C VAL A 127 -13.15 15.78 -5.59
N ASP A 128 -13.09 14.46 -5.70
CA ASP A 128 -13.58 13.50 -4.72
C ASP A 128 -12.72 12.22 -4.70
N LEU A 129 -12.97 11.34 -3.73
CA LEU A 129 -12.27 10.09 -3.52
C LEU A 129 -13.10 8.86 -3.90
N ASN A 130 -14.34 9.02 -4.37
CA ASN A 130 -15.19 7.88 -4.71
C ASN A 130 -14.71 7.21 -5.99
N LEU A 131 -15.19 5.99 -6.24
CA LEU A 131 -15.06 5.42 -7.58
C LEU A 131 -15.81 6.31 -8.59
N PRO A 132 -15.23 6.60 -9.77
CA PRO A 132 -15.84 7.53 -10.70
C PRO A 132 -17.23 7.08 -11.20
N GLY A 133 -18.15 8.04 -11.29
CA GLY A 133 -19.50 7.84 -11.83
C GLY A 133 -20.27 6.70 -11.16
N GLN A 134 -20.87 5.83 -11.98
CA GLN A 134 -21.70 4.72 -11.52
C GLN A 134 -20.93 3.41 -11.30
N GLN A 135 -19.59 3.44 -11.20
CA GLN A 135 -18.82 2.22 -10.92
C GLN A 135 -19.23 1.55 -9.60
N GLN A 136 -19.54 2.32 -8.55
CA GLN A 136 -20.04 1.76 -7.28
C GLN A 136 -21.37 1.01 -7.46
N LEU A 137 -22.29 1.53 -8.28
CA LEU A 137 -23.55 0.86 -8.61
C LEU A 137 -23.27 -0.46 -9.34
N LEU A 138 -22.40 -0.43 -10.35
CA LEU A 138 -22.00 -1.63 -11.10
C LEU A 138 -21.40 -2.70 -10.17
N VAL A 139 -20.47 -2.32 -9.29
CA VAL A 139 -19.86 -3.25 -8.31
C VAL A 139 -20.92 -3.85 -7.40
N THR A 140 -21.83 -3.03 -6.88
CA THR A 140 -22.88 -3.49 -5.95
C THR A 140 -23.85 -4.45 -6.63
N GLU A 141 -24.36 -4.09 -7.81
CA GLU A 141 -25.32 -4.91 -8.56
C GLU A 141 -24.71 -6.23 -9.02
N VAL A 142 -23.48 -6.21 -9.51
CA VAL A 142 -22.76 -7.42 -9.91
C VAL A 142 -22.44 -8.30 -8.70
N ALA A 143 -22.02 -7.72 -7.58
CA ALA A 143 -21.78 -8.49 -6.37
C ALA A 143 -23.05 -9.19 -5.91
N ASN A 144 -24.20 -8.49 -5.92
CA ASN A 144 -25.49 -9.07 -5.57
C ASN A 144 -25.90 -10.22 -6.49
N ALA A 145 -25.68 -10.10 -7.80
CA ALA A 145 -26.01 -11.14 -8.78
C ALA A 145 -25.00 -12.30 -8.87
N SER A 146 -23.78 -12.11 -8.38
CA SER A 146 -22.71 -13.11 -8.48
C SER A 146 -23.07 -14.39 -7.73
N LYS A 147 -22.85 -15.53 -8.39
CA LYS A 147 -23.02 -16.88 -7.82
C LYS A 147 -21.88 -17.23 -6.88
N GLY A 148 -20.64 -16.93 -7.29
CA GLY A 148 -19.42 -17.24 -6.54
C GLY A 148 -18.77 -16.03 -5.88
N PRO A 149 -17.53 -16.20 -5.37
CA PRO A 149 -16.79 -15.10 -4.75
C PRO A 149 -16.52 -13.99 -5.76
N VAL A 150 -16.59 -12.74 -5.28
CA VAL A 150 -16.24 -11.56 -6.05
C VAL A 150 -14.87 -11.04 -5.63
N ILE A 151 -14.03 -10.78 -6.63
CA ILE A 151 -12.70 -10.17 -6.48
C ILE A 151 -12.77 -8.78 -7.11
N LEU A 152 -12.50 -7.74 -6.33
CA LEU A 152 -12.45 -6.36 -6.80
C LEU A 152 -10.99 -5.94 -7.00
N VAL A 153 -10.65 -5.50 -8.20
CA VAL A 153 -9.35 -4.95 -8.58
C VAL A 153 -9.52 -3.45 -8.81
N ILE A 154 -8.79 -2.65 -8.03
CA ILE A 154 -8.74 -1.20 -8.18
C ILE A 154 -7.45 -0.81 -8.90
N MET A 155 -7.60 -0.33 -10.12
CA MET A 155 -6.54 0.27 -10.93
C MET A 155 -6.65 1.79 -10.85
N SER A 156 -5.74 2.41 -10.12
CA SER A 156 -5.64 3.85 -9.92
C SER A 156 -4.27 4.18 -9.34
N GLY A 157 -3.79 5.40 -9.54
CA GLY A 157 -2.67 5.96 -8.80
C GLY A 157 -3.10 6.33 -7.37
N GLY A 158 -4.16 7.13 -7.22
CA GLY A 158 -4.66 7.56 -5.92
C GLY A 158 -5.50 6.51 -5.19
N GLY A 159 -5.57 6.62 -3.85
CA GLY A 159 -6.50 5.84 -3.04
C GLY A 159 -7.95 6.24 -3.26
N MET A 160 -8.87 5.28 -3.10
CA MET A 160 -10.32 5.46 -3.34
C MET A 160 -11.12 5.12 -2.07
N ASP A 161 -12.21 5.84 -1.82
CA ASP A 161 -13.20 5.44 -0.83
C ASP A 161 -14.02 4.28 -1.39
N ILE A 162 -13.68 3.08 -0.93
CA ILE A 162 -14.35 1.83 -1.26
C ILE A 162 -14.89 1.15 0.00
N GLN A 163 -15.26 1.91 1.04
CA GLN A 163 -15.80 1.37 2.28
C GLN A 163 -16.99 0.42 2.00
N PHE A 164 -17.87 0.79 1.06
CA PHE A 164 -19.00 -0.03 0.62
C PHE A 164 -18.58 -1.44 0.15
N ALA A 165 -17.42 -1.56 -0.51
CA ALA A 165 -16.91 -2.83 -1.00
C ALA A 165 -16.14 -3.60 0.08
N LYS A 166 -15.42 -2.87 0.95
CA LYS A 166 -14.72 -3.44 2.09
C LYS A 166 -15.70 -4.13 3.05
N ASP A 167 -16.86 -3.55 3.28
CA ASP A 167 -17.89 -4.07 4.19
C ASP A 167 -18.83 -5.12 3.58
N ASN A 168 -18.76 -5.33 2.25
CA ASN A 168 -19.59 -6.31 1.57
C ASN A 168 -18.95 -7.70 1.60
N ASP A 169 -19.62 -8.67 2.23
CA ASP A 169 -19.12 -10.05 2.38
C ASP A 169 -19.05 -10.85 1.06
N LYS A 170 -19.84 -10.47 0.04
CA LYS A 170 -19.71 -11.08 -1.30
C LYS A 170 -18.42 -10.68 -2.00
N ILE A 171 -17.88 -9.50 -1.68
CA ILE A 171 -16.57 -9.04 -2.17
C ILE A 171 -15.51 -9.62 -1.25
N THR A 172 -15.15 -10.85 -1.57
CA THR A 172 -14.27 -11.67 -0.75
C THR A 172 -12.80 -11.24 -0.81
N SER A 173 -12.39 -10.57 -1.89
CA SER A 173 -11.02 -10.10 -2.10
C SER A 173 -10.96 -8.73 -2.75
N ILE A 174 -9.99 -7.91 -2.34
CA ILE A 174 -9.73 -6.58 -2.90
C ILE A 174 -8.23 -6.45 -3.19
N LEU A 175 -7.88 -6.09 -4.43
CA LEU A 175 -6.53 -5.80 -4.89
C LEU A 175 -6.43 -4.32 -5.27
N TRP A 176 -5.35 -3.64 -4.89
CA TRP A 176 -4.92 -2.40 -5.52
C TRP A 176 -3.67 -2.66 -6.36
N VAL A 177 -3.70 -2.21 -7.62
CA VAL A 177 -2.68 -2.57 -8.61
C VAL A 177 -1.90 -1.37 -9.14
N GLY A 178 -2.18 -0.16 -8.63
CA GLY A 178 -1.56 1.05 -9.17
C GLY A 178 -1.88 1.23 -10.66
N TYR A 179 -0.87 1.66 -11.40
CA TYR A 179 -0.77 1.51 -12.86
C TYR A 179 0.28 0.43 -13.16
N PRO A 180 -0.14 -0.82 -13.45
CA PRO A 180 0.75 -2.00 -13.38
C PRO A 180 1.61 -2.22 -14.63
N GLY A 181 1.66 -1.26 -15.55
CA GLY A 181 2.54 -1.28 -16.71
C GLY A 181 2.16 -2.28 -17.80
N GLU A 182 3.09 -2.52 -18.72
CA GLU A 182 2.88 -3.28 -19.96
C GLU A 182 2.46 -4.75 -19.72
N ALA A 183 2.96 -5.37 -18.65
CA ALA A 183 2.66 -6.74 -18.25
C ALA A 183 1.64 -6.82 -17.10
N GLY A 184 0.91 -5.73 -16.84
CA GLY A 184 0.06 -5.61 -15.66
C GLY A 184 -1.03 -6.65 -15.56
N GLY A 185 -1.69 -6.99 -16.66
CA GLY A 185 -2.70 -8.04 -16.68
C GLY A 185 -2.16 -9.43 -16.35
N ALA A 186 -0.93 -9.73 -16.78
CA ALA A 186 -0.26 -10.99 -16.44
C ALA A 186 0.10 -11.04 -14.94
N ALA A 187 0.57 -9.93 -14.36
CA ALA A 187 0.86 -9.85 -12.93
C ALA A 187 -0.41 -9.95 -12.07
N ILE A 188 -1.52 -9.36 -12.50
CA ILE A 188 -2.84 -9.50 -11.85
C ILE A 188 -3.26 -10.98 -11.84
N ALA A 189 -3.14 -11.68 -12.97
CA ALA A 189 -3.42 -13.10 -13.05
C ALA A 189 -2.50 -13.93 -12.15
N ASP A 190 -1.21 -13.60 -12.08
CA ASP A 190 -0.25 -14.28 -11.20
C ASP A 190 -0.65 -14.23 -9.74
N VAL A 191 -1.14 -13.08 -9.29
CA VAL A 191 -1.65 -12.94 -7.92
C VAL A 191 -2.95 -13.70 -7.75
N ILE A 192 -3.95 -13.48 -8.61
CA ILE A 192 -5.28 -14.10 -8.48
C ILE A 192 -5.20 -15.63 -8.49
N PHE A 193 -4.36 -16.24 -9.34
CA PHE A 193 -4.19 -17.69 -9.40
C PHE A 193 -3.05 -18.22 -8.51
N GLY A 194 -2.38 -17.33 -7.76
CA GLY A 194 -1.37 -17.71 -6.78
C GLY A 194 -0.07 -18.24 -7.37
N TYR A 195 0.23 -17.93 -8.64
CA TYR A 195 1.58 -18.07 -9.21
C TYR A 195 2.56 -17.09 -8.54
N HIS A 196 2.05 -15.98 -8.00
CA HIS A 196 2.78 -15.07 -7.13
C HIS A 196 2.05 -14.86 -5.80
N ASN A 197 2.81 -14.81 -4.71
CA ASN A 197 2.30 -14.46 -3.40
C ASN A 197 2.46 -12.94 -3.18
N PRO A 198 1.36 -12.16 -3.10
CA PRO A 198 1.44 -10.71 -3.03
C PRO A 198 2.18 -10.25 -1.76
N SER A 199 2.99 -9.21 -1.94
CA SER A 199 3.85 -8.66 -0.89
C SER A 199 3.92 -7.14 -0.89
N GLY A 200 3.16 -6.49 -1.78
CA GLY A 200 2.99 -5.05 -1.83
C GLY A 200 2.40 -4.48 -0.55
N ARG A 201 2.71 -3.22 -0.27
CA ARG A 201 2.24 -2.46 0.88
C ARG A 201 1.81 -1.09 0.40
N LEU A 202 0.69 -0.57 0.90
CA LEU A 202 0.21 0.75 0.50
C LEU A 202 1.25 1.83 0.80
N PRO A 203 1.68 2.62 -0.21
CA PRO A 203 2.58 3.76 -0.01
C PRO A 203 1.81 5.02 0.44
N MET A 204 0.50 4.94 0.57
CA MET A 204 -0.38 6.07 0.94
C MET A 204 -1.54 5.60 1.81
N THR A 205 -2.11 6.52 2.58
CA THR A 205 -3.37 6.29 3.31
C THR A 205 -4.54 6.44 2.34
N TRP A 206 -5.50 5.52 2.41
CA TRP A 206 -6.79 5.64 1.73
C TRP A 206 -7.79 6.25 2.71
N TYR A 207 -8.25 7.46 2.41
CA TYR A 207 -9.17 8.23 3.24
C TYR A 207 -10.61 8.00 2.82
N PRO A 208 -11.57 8.13 3.74
CA PRO A 208 -12.98 8.25 3.37
C PRO A 208 -13.23 9.57 2.63
N GLN A 209 -14.30 9.65 1.84
CA GLN A 209 -14.74 10.86 1.14
C GLN A 209 -14.86 12.06 2.09
N SER A 210 -15.34 11.83 3.31
CA SER A 210 -15.48 12.85 4.35
C SER A 210 -14.18 13.59 4.71
N TYR A 211 -13.00 13.07 4.31
CA TYR A 211 -11.73 13.77 4.43
C TYR A 211 -11.65 14.98 3.49
N VAL A 212 -11.92 14.80 2.20
CA VAL A 212 -11.81 15.90 1.21
C VAL A 212 -12.95 16.90 1.36
N ASP A 213 -14.08 16.49 1.94
CA ASP A 213 -15.18 17.40 2.31
C ASP A 213 -14.79 18.39 3.44
N LYS A 214 -13.81 18.01 4.28
CA LYS A 214 -13.38 18.79 5.47
C LYS A 214 -12.05 19.51 5.30
N VAL A 215 -11.16 18.98 4.46
CA VAL A 215 -9.78 19.43 4.34
C VAL A 215 -9.64 20.22 3.04
N PRO A 216 -9.44 21.56 3.09
CA PRO A 216 -9.09 22.31 1.88
C PRO A 216 -7.76 21.80 1.32
N MET A 217 -7.72 21.35 0.07
CA MET A 217 -6.48 20.81 -0.52
C MET A 217 -5.34 21.83 -0.62
N THR A 218 -5.67 23.13 -0.59
CA THR A 218 -4.71 24.24 -0.52
C THR A 218 -4.11 24.46 0.88
N ASN A 219 -4.67 23.85 1.93
CA ASN A 219 -4.13 23.93 3.27
C ASN A 219 -2.92 22.99 3.42
N MET A 220 -1.72 23.56 3.44
CA MET A 220 -0.47 22.80 3.51
C MET A 220 -0.07 22.34 4.93
N ASN A 221 -0.87 22.68 5.96
CA ASN A 221 -0.57 22.26 7.32
C ASN A 221 -0.64 20.73 7.43
N MET A 222 0.43 20.10 7.92
CA MET A 222 0.46 18.65 8.08
C MET A 222 -0.17 18.17 9.39
N ARG A 223 -0.05 18.97 10.44
CA ARG A 223 -0.45 18.64 11.80
C ARG A 223 -1.95 18.86 12.01
N PRO A 224 -2.62 18.05 12.85
CA PRO A 224 -4.00 18.32 13.22
C PRO A 224 -4.08 19.60 14.05
N ASP A 225 -5.19 20.30 13.93
CA ASP A 225 -5.53 21.46 14.74
C ASP A 225 -6.95 21.27 15.32
N PRO A 226 -7.05 20.92 16.62
CA PRO A 226 -8.34 20.72 17.28
C PRO A 226 -9.22 21.97 17.30
N SER A 227 -8.64 23.17 17.25
CA SER A 227 -9.40 24.42 17.31
C SER A 227 -10.22 24.68 16.04
N THR A 228 -9.75 24.16 14.89
CA THR A 228 -10.42 24.25 13.59
C THR A 228 -11.03 22.93 13.15
N SER A 229 -11.00 21.89 14.00
CA SER A 229 -11.34 20.50 13.65
C SER A 229 -10.54 19.95 12.47
N TYR A 230 -9.37 20.54 12.16
CA TYR A 230 -8.51 20.08 11.08
C TYR A 230 -7.84 18.77 11.47
N PRO A 231 -8.03 17.67 10.73
CA PRO A 231 -7.66 16.34 11.20
C PRO A 231 -6.20 15.97 10.91
N GLY A 232 -5.42 16.86 10.28
CA GLY A 232 -4.05 16.58 9.84
C GLY A 232 -3.97 15.81 8.51
N ARG A 233 -2.75 15.56 8.05
CA ARG A 233 -2.46 14.87 6.78
C ARG A 233 -1.49 13.71 6.97
N THR A 234 -1.58 12.74 6.07
CA THR A 234 -0.74 11.53 6.03
C THR A 234 -0.89 10.64 7.25
N TYR A 235 -0.41 9.40 7.17
CA TYR A 235 -0.35 8.49 8.32
C TYR A 235 0.44 9.07 9.52
N ARG A 236 1.29 10.08 9.30
CA ARG A 236 2.13 10.67 10.34
C ARG A 236 1.33 11.49 11.34
N PHE A 237 0.31 12.21 10.87
CA PHE A 237 -0.38 13.23 11.67
C PHE A 237 -1.89 13.07 11.67
N TYR A 238 -2.47 12.37 10.69
CA TYR A 238 -3.91 12.23 10.58
C TYR A 238 -4.52 11.55 11.82
N THR A 239 -5.62 12.10 12.31
CA THR A 239 -6.33 11.62 13.50
C THR A 239 -7.70 11.02 13.23
N GLY A 240 -8.18 11.06 11.98
CA GLY A 240 -9.48 10.52 11.59
C GLY A 240 -9.43 9.06 11.16
N GLU A 241 -10.55 8.61 10.58
CA GLU A 241 -10.75 7.24 10.11
C GLU A 241 -10.12 7.00 8.74
N THR A 242 -9.69 5.76 8.48
CA THR A 242 -9.06 5.38 7.22
C THR A 242 -9.78 4.16 6.64
N ILE A 243 -9.92 4.11 5.32
CA ILE A 243 -10.35 2.90 4.62
C ILE A 243 -9.23 1.86 4.72
N TYR A 244 -8.02 2.27 4.36
CA TYR A 244 -6.77 1.52 4.56
C TYR A 244 -5.66 2.48 4.98
N THR A 245 -4.78 2.03 5.86
CA THR A 245 -3.67 2.82 6.37
C THR A 245 -2.39 2.59 5.53
N PHE A 246 -1.51 3.59 5.51
CA PHE A 246 -0.14 3.43 5.01
C PHE A 246 0.53 2.16 5.57
N GLY A 247 1.05 1.33 4.66
CA GLY A 247 1.68 0.05 4.97
C GLY A 247 0.73 -1.15 5.05
N ASP A 248 -0.58 -0.97 4.84
CA ASP A 248 -1.51 -2.10 4.74
C ASP A 248 -1.20 -2.95 3.51
N GLY A 249 -1.45 -4.25 3.63
CA GLY A 249 -1.20 -5.25 2.61
C GLY A 249 -1.18 -6.66 3.19
N LEU A 250 -1.80 -7.60 2.51
CA LEU A 250 -1.89 -9.00 2.91
C LEU A 250 -0.98 -9.85 2.03
N SER A 251 -0.72 -11.07 2.50
CA SER A 251 0.02 -12.10 1.79
C SER A 251 -0.79 -13.40 1.87
N TYR A 252 -0.54 -14.33 0.95
CA TYR A 252 -1.01 -15.72 1.07
C TYR A 252 -0.22 -16.54 2.10
N SER A 253 0.70 -15.91 2.83
CA SER A 253 1.37 -16.49 3.99
C SER A 253 1.24 -15.62 5.23
N GLN A 254 1.57 -16.19 6.38
CA GLN A 254 1.61 -15.52 7.67
C GLN A 254 3.07 -15.38 8.12
N PHE A 255 3.47 -14.18 8.54
CA PHE A 255 4.84 -13.92 8.98
C PHE A 255 4.87 -13.51 10.45
N LYS A 256 5.78 -14.11 11.23
CA LYS A 256 5.98 -13.80 12.64
C LYS A 256 7.31 -13.09 12.85
N HIS A 257 7.27 -11.99 13.59
CA HIS A 257 8.43 -11.17 13.94
C HIS A 257 8.86 -11.45 15.38
N HIS A 258 10.16 -11.53 15.61
CA HIS A 258 10.75 -11.63 16.93
C HIS A 258 11.96 -10.71 17.03
N LEU A 259 11.97 -9.84 18.04
CA LEU A 259 13.08 -8.93 18.29
C LEU A 259 14.31 -9.71 18.76
N VAL A 260 15.42 -9.58 18.03
CA VAL A 260 16.69 -10.24 18.38
C VAL A 260 17.63 -9.27 19.08
N LYS A 261 17.71 -8.02 18.60
CA LYS A 261 18.64 -7.03 19.15
C LYS A 261 18.08 -5.63 19.00
N ALA A 262 17.94 -4.92 20.11
CA ALA A 262 17.76 -3.47 20.18
C ALA A 262 18.09 -2.99 21.61
N PRO A 263 18.74 -1.83 21.78
CA PRO A 263 19.01 -1.28 23.10
C PRO A 263 17.71 -0.77 23.75
N LYS A 264 17.60 -0.85 25.07
CA LYS A 264 16.51 -0.18 25.83
C LYS A 264 16.81 1.27 26.16
N LEU A 265 18.08 1.65 26.09
CA LEU A 265 18.60 2.95 26.45
C LEU A 265 19.69 3.36 25.48
N VAL A 266 19.62 4.58 24.97
CA VAL A 266 20.71 5.24 24.24
C VAL A 266 20.99 6.57 24.95
N SER A 267 22.26 6.84 25.22
CA SER A 267 22.71 8.10 25.81
C SER A 267 23.38 8.92 24.71
N ILE A 268 23.03 10.20 24.61
CA ILE A 268 23.54 11.14 23.62
C ILE A 268 24.65 11.95 24.29
N PRO A 269 25.90 11.85 23.82
CA PRO A 269 26.98 12.63 24.41
C PRO A 269 26.72 14.13 24.18
N LEU A 270 26.82 14.92 25.25
CA LEU A 270 26.79 16.38 25.17
C LEU A 270 28.13 16.95 25.63
N GLU A 271 28.48 18.11 25.08
CA GLU A 271 29.64 18.89 25.51
C GLU A 271 29.46 19.39 26.96
N GLU A 272 30.58 19.56 27.64
CA GLU A 272 30.61 20.10 28.99
C GLU A 272 30.05 21.53 29.00
N GLY A 273 29.11 21.82 29.92
CA GLY A 273 28.43 23.12 29.98
C GLY A 273 27.27 23.29 28.99
N HIS A 274 26.88 22.25 28.24
CA HIS A 274 25.69 22.32 27.40
C HIS A 274 24.45 22.69 28.23
N VAL A 275 23.67 23.67 27.75
CA VAL A 275 22.52 24.30 28.44
C VAL A 275 21.49 23.27 28.93
N CYS A 276 21.48 22.10 28.30
CA CYS A 276 20.63 20.99 28.66
C CYS A 276 21.19 20.14 29.81
N HIS A 277 20.84 20.47 31.06
CA HIS A 277 21.09 19.61 32.22
C HIS A 277 19.92 18.63 32.45
N SER A 278 20.06 17.41 31.92
CA SER A 278 19.29 16.14 31.98
C SER A 278 17.83 16.03 32.45
N SER A 279 17.30 16.88 33.34
CA SER A 279 15.97 16.70 33.94
C SER A 279 14.86 17.55 33.33
N ARG A 280 15.19 18.66 32.65
CA ARG A 280 14.17 19.59 32.08
C ARG A 280 14.04 19.56 30.56
N CYS A 281 15.06 19.09 29.86
CA CYS A 281 15.03 19.11 28.41
C CYS A 281 14.11 18.05 27.84
N LYS A 282 13.28 18.49 26.91
CA LYS A 282 12.41 17.61 26.13
C LYS A 282 13.04 17.22 24.79
N SER A 283 13.97 18.03 24.30
CA SER A 283 14.67 17.83 23.04
C SER A 283 16.02 18.57 23.05
N ILE A 284 16.91 18.19 22.13
CA ILE A 284 18.22 18.83 21.92
C ILE A 284 18.44 19.08 20.44
N ASP A 285 19.27 20.06 20.10
CA ASP A 285 19.69 20.29 18.71
C ASP A 285 20.45 19.09 18.14
N VAL A 286 20.18 18.79 16.88
CA VAL A 286 21.04 17.89 16.10
C VAL A 286 22.31 18.67 15.76
N VAL A 287 23.39 18.39 16.50
CA VAL A 287 24.72 18.96 16.27
C VAL A 287 25.62 17.85 15.73
N GLU A 288 26.34 18.10 14.64
CA GLU A 288 27.13 17.07 13.95
C GLU A 288 28.07 16.30 14.89
N GLN A 289 28.69 17.00 15.84
CA GLN A 289 29.66 16.43 16.78
C GLN A 289 29.01 15.49 17.82
N SER A 290 27.80 15.78 18.32
CA SER A 290 27.06 14.90 19.23
C SER A 290 26.36 13.73 18.51
N CYS A 291 26.24 13.84 17.19
CA CYS A 291 25.58 12.86 16.33
C CYS A 291 26.56 11.89 15.64
N GLN A 292 27.87 12.12 15.74
CA GLN A 292 28.87 11.27 15.11
C GLN A 292 28.79 9.84 15.66
N ASP A 293 28.60 8.87 14.75
CA ASP A 293 28.45 7.44 15.04
C ASP A 293 27.33 7.06 16.03
N LEU A 294 26.37 7.97 16.27
CA LEU A 294 25.26 7.73 17.18
C LEU A 294 24.14 6.92 16.52
N ALA A 295 24.40 5.62 16.36
CA ALA A 295 23.45 4.68 15.78
C ALA A 295 23.39 3.37 16.57
N PHE A 296 22.26 2.67 16.49
CA PHE A 296 22.09 1.35 17.09
C PHE A 296 21.49 0.34 16.13
N LYS A 297 21.71 -0.93 16.45
CA LYS A 297 21.21 -2.07 15.67
C LYS A 297 19.80 -2.42 16.13
N PHE A 298 18.87 -2.52 15.19
CA PHE A 298 17.52 -3.05 15.39
C PHE A 298 17.34 -4.30 14.51
N HIS A 299 17.49 -5.48 15.08
CA HIS A 299 17.44 -6.74 14.34
C HIS A 299 16.18 -7.53 14.67
N LEU A 300 15.52 -8.02 13.64
CA LEU A 300 14.30 -8.83 13.73
C LEU A 300 14.52 -10.17 13.06
N ARG A 301 14.16 -11.24 13.75
CA ARG A 301 13.95 -12.54 13.13
C ARG A 301 12.55 -12.54 12.51
N VAL A 302 12.46 -12.88 11.24
CA VAL A 302 11.20 -13.02 10.49
C VAL A 302 11.06 -14.48 10.08
N ARG A 303 9.96 -15.11 10.48
CA ARG A 303 9.64 -16.49 10.09
C ARG A 303 8.38 -16.53 9.25
N ASN A 304 8.46 -17.22 8.11
CA ASN A 304 7.31 -17.58 7.32
C ASN A 304 6.60 -18.78 7.99
N MET A 305 5.41 -18.57 8.52
CA MET A 305 4.62 -19.58 9.23
C MET A 305 3.67 -20.34 8.31
N GLY A 306 3.47 -19.89 7.08
CA GLY A 306 2.55 -20.52 6.14
C GLY A 306 3.20 -21.64 5.32
N LYS A 307 2.42 -22.14 4.37
CA LYS A 307 2.79 -23.24 3.46
C LYS A 307 3.29 -22.74 2.09
N ARG A 308 3.19 -21.44 1.82
CA ARG A 308 3.58 -20.82 0.56
C ARG A 308 4.85 -20.00 0.75
N ASN A 309 5.73 -20.07 -0.23
CA ASN A 309 6.86 -19.16 -0.36
C ASN A 309 6.33 -17.74 -0.58
N GLY A 310 7.09 -16.75 -0.19
CA GLY A 310 6.70 -15.37 -0.45
C GLY A 310 7.68 -14.36 0.11
N SER A 311 7.63 -13.18 -0.48
CA SER A 311 8.33 -12.01 0.03
C SER A 311 7.52 -11.35 1.15
N HIS A 312 8.22 -10.81 2.14
CA HIS A 312 7.63 -10.04 3.23
C HIS A 312 8.35 -8.70 3.38
N THR A 313 7.59 -7.62 3.28
CA THR A 313 8.07 -6.25 3.48
C THR A 313 7.97 -5.89 4.96
N VAL A 314 9.10 -5.65 5.61
CA VAL A 314 9.19 -5.17 6.99
C VAL A 314 9.34 -3.65 6.98
N LEU A 315 8.35 -2.95 7.50
CA LEU A 315 8.38 -1.50 7.72
C LEU A 315 8.74 -1.22 9.19
N LEU A 316 9.87 -0.52 9.43
CA LEU A 316 10.28 -0.09 10.76
C LEU A 316 9.82 1.36 11.00
N PHE A 317 8.97 1.55 12.00
CA PHE A 317 8.48 2.87 12.39
C PHE A 317 8.94 3.27 13.79
N SER A 318 8.89 4.57 14.08
CA SER A 318 8.98 5.14 15.43
C SER A 318 7.72 5.93 15.78
N THR A 319 7.28 5.82 17.03
CA THR A 319 6.41 6.80 17.71
C THR A 319 7.27 7.54 18.73
N LEU A 320 7.36 8.85 18.54
CA LEU A 320 8.23 9.73 19.32
C LEU A 320 7.51 10.28 20.56
N PRO A 321 8.25 10.76 21.59
CA PRO A 321 7.69 11.56 22.67
C PRO A 321 6.92 12.77 22.15
N ALA A 322 5.86 13.17 22.85
CA ALA A 322 5.04 14.34 22.50
C ALA A 322 5.80 15.66 22.72
N VAL A 323 6.62 16.02 21.74
CA VAL A 323 7.41 17.28 21.69
C VAL A 323 7.27 17.88 20.30
N HIS A 324 7.22 19.21 20.20
CA HIS A 324 7.12 19.93 18.93
C HIS A 324 6.01 19.42 17.99
N ASN A 325 4.87 19.02 18.58
CA ASN A 325 3.76 18.37 17.89
C ASN A 325 4.24 17.24 16.96
N SER A 326 5.08 16.36 17.52
CA SER A 326 5.69 15.21 16.86
C SER A 326 4.67 14.33 16.15
N PRO A 327 5.06 13.66 15.04
CA PRO A 327 4.18 12.72 14.36
C PRO A 327 3.80 11.55 15.28
N ARG A 328 2.59 11.03 15.08
CA ARG A 328 2.07 9.84 15.79
C ARG A 328 2.85 8.58 15.42
N LYS A 329 3.33 8.54 14.17
CA LYS A 329 4.11 7.43 13.60
C LYS A 329 5.01 7.96 12.49
N HIS A 330 6.23 7.46 12.38
CA HIS A 330 7.20 7.87 11.38
C HIS A 330 7.96 6.65 10.85
N LEU A 331 7.95 6.43 9.53
CA LEU A 331 8.74 5.35 8.91
C LEU A 331 10.23 5.73 8.96
N LEU A 332 11.05 4.83 9.50
CA LEU A 332 12.50 4.99 9.58
C LEU A 332 13.19 4.30 8.39
N ALA A 333 12.79 3.05 8.12
CA ALA A 333 13.38 2.21 7.09
C ALA A 333 12.42 1.08 6.71
N PHE A 334 12.68 0.44 5.57
CA PHE A 334 12.00 -0.80 5.19
C PHE A 334 12.98 -1.77 4.53
N GLU A 335 12.67 -3.06 4.65
CA GLU A 335 13.44 -4.14 4.03
C GLU A 335 12.48 -5.20 3.51
N LYS A 336 12.77 -5.76 2.33
CA LYS A 336 11.99 -6.85 1.74
C LYS A 336 12.80 -8.13 1.77
N VAL A 337 12.24 -9.19 2.36
CA VAL A 337 12.91 -10.49 2.48
C VAL A 337 12.07 -11.57 1.84
N PHE A 338 12.68 -12.39 0.99
CA PHE A 338 12.05 -13.62 0.48
C PHE A 338 12.28 -14.77 1.47
N LEU A 339 11.23 -15.54 1.73
CA LEU A 339 11.28 -16.71 2.61
C LEU A 339 10.49 -17.86 1.98
N THR A 340 11.10 -19.04 1.90
CA THR A 340 10.37 -20.28 1.62
C THR A 340 9.42 -20.60 2.78
N ALA A 341 8.49 -21.52 2.57
CA ALA A 341 7.60 -22.01 3.63
C ALA A 341 8.44 -22.48 4.84
N GLN A 342 8.01 -22.10 6.05
CA GLN A 342 8.68 -22.41 7.31
C GLN A 342 10.08 -21.80 7.53
N GLU A 343 10.64 -21.10 6.53
CA GLU A 343 11.96 -20.48 6.62
C GLU A 343 11.99 -19.30 7.58
N THR A 344 13.17 -19.03 8.12
CA THR A 344 13.45 -17.90 8.98
C THR A 344 14.67 -17.13 8.50
N ALA A 345 14.58 -15.81 8.43
CA ALA A 345 15.71 -14.93 8.16
C ALA A 345 15.87 -13.83 9.22
N LEU A 346 17.06 -13.25 9.27
CA LEU A 346 17.39 -12.10 10.12
C LEU A 346 17.40 -10.82 9.29
N VAL A 347 16.41 -9.95 9.52
CA VAL A 347 16.34 -8.60 8.97
C VAL A 347 17.09 -7.65 9.91
N ARG A 348 17.96 -6.82 9.35
CA ARG A 348 18.86 -5.95 10.11
C ARG A 348 18.65 -4.50 9.71
N PHE A 349 18.26 -3.67 10.68
CA PHE A 349 18.25 -2.22 10.55
C PHE A 349 19.37 -1.60 11.38
N LYS A 350 19.94 -0.52 10.86
CA LYS A 350 20.77 0.43 11.62
C LYS A 350 19.94 1.71 11.75
N VAL A 351 19.61 2.08 12.99
CA VAL A 351 18.85 3.30 13.30
C VAL A 351 19.83 4.37 13.74
N ASP A 352 19.88 5.45 12.99
CA ASP A 352 20.63 6.66 13.31
C ASP A 352 19.79 7.55 14.21
N VAL A 353 20.30 7.89 15.40
CA VAL A 353 19.53 8.63 16.40
C VAL A 353 19.18 10.03 15.91
N CYS A 354 20.14 10.74 15.33
CA CYS A 354 19.95 12.14 14.95
C CYS A 354 19.17 12.28 13.66
N LYS A 355 19.32 11.34 12.73
CA LYS A 355 18.57 11.33 11.47
C LYS A 355 17.17 10.76 11.64
N ASP A 356 17.04 9.58 12.22
CA ASP A 356 15.80 8.80 12.19
C ASP A 356 14.87 9.10 13.38
N LEU A 357 15.41 9.57 14.51
CA LEU A 357 14.63 9.88 15.71
C LEU A 357 14.49 11.38 16.00
N SER A 358 14.82 12.22 15.02
CA SER A 358 14.62 13.66 15.11
C SER A 358 13.23 14.11 14.66
N VAL A 359 12.84 15.27 15.19
CA VAL A 359 11.69 16.07 14.78
C VAL A 359 12.17 17.43 14.28
N VAL A 360 11.27 18.20 13.68
CA VAL A 360 11.49 19.60 13.33
C VAL A 360 10.68 20.45 14.30
N ASP A 361 11.35 21.39 14.96
CA ASP A 361 10.73 22.34 15.88
C ASP A 361 9.92 23.43 15.15
N GLU A 362 9.37 24.37 15.92
CA GLU A 362 8.53 25.45 15.43
C GLU A 362 9.30 26.48 14.57
N LEU A 363 10.63 26.50 14.66
CA LEU A 363 11.51 27.41 13.92
C LEU A 363 12.19 26.75 12.72
N GLY A 364 11.94 25.46 12.48
CA GLY A 364 12.55 24.71 11.39
C GLY A 364 13.86 24.01 11.75
N ASN A 365 14.28 24.02 13.01
CA ASN A 365 15.49 23.33 13.45
C ASN A 365 15.21 21.85 13.71
N ARG A 366 16.18 21.01 13.37
CA ARG A 366 16.12 19.58 13.64
C ARG A 366 16.51 19.32 15.09
N LYS A 367 15.61 18.66 15.84
CA LYS A 367 15.80 18.34 17.26
C LYS A 367 15.68 16.84 17.49
N VAL A 368 16.51 16.25 18.34
CA VAL A 368 16.29 14.89 18.85
C VAL A 368 15.36 14.95 20.06
N ALA A 369 14.23 14.24 20.00
CA ALA A 369 13.30 14.15 21.12
C ALA A 369 13.90 13.27 22.24
N LEU A 370 14.03 13.79 23.45
CA LEU A 370 14.47 13.02 24.62
C LEU A 370 13.28 12.31 25.27
N GLY A 371 13.55 11.21 25.98
CA GLY A 371 12.54 10.43 26.67
C GLY A 371 12.20 9.12 25.95
N ARG A 372 10.94 8.69 26.05
CA ARG A 372 10.50 7.36 25.62
C ARG A 372 10.02 7.36 24.17
N HIS A 373 10.72 6.59 23.33
CA HIS A 373 10.34 6.25 21.98
C HIS A 373 9.77 4.83 21.92
N VAL A 374 8.94 4.57 20.92
CA VAL A 374 8.44 3.22 20.62
C VAL A 374 8.81 2.88 19.19
N LEU A 375 9.61 1.84 19.00
CA LEU A 375 9.92 1.30 17.67
C LEU A 375 8.93 0.18 17.34
N HIS A 376 8.39 0.20 16.13
CA HIS A 376 7.36 -0.72 15.66
C HIS A 376 7.79 -1.41 14.38
N ALA A 377 7.69 -2.74 14.33
CA ALA A 377 7.89 -3.50 13.11
C ALA A 377 7.00 -4.75 13.10
N GLY A 378 6.01 -4.79 12.21
CA GLY A 378 4.95 -5.79 12.26
C GLY A 378 4.23 -5.75 13.61
N SER A 379 4.18 -6.89 14.30
CA SER A 379 3.59 -7.02 15.65
C SER A 379 4.54 -6.63 16.79
N VAL A 380 5.84 -6.43 16.51
CA VAL A 380 6.83 -6.09 17.54
C VAL A 380 6.72 -4.62 17.91
N LYS A 381 6.63 -4.34 19.22
CA LYS A 381 6.82 -3.02 19.81
C LYS A 381 8.01 -3.06 20.76
N HIS A 382 8.95 -2.15 20.60
CA HIS A 382 10.15 -2.05 21.44
C HIS A 382 10.26 -0.66 22.03
N TYR A 383 10.48 -0.58 23.33
CA TYR A 383 10.61 0.69 24.05
C TYR A 383 12.07 1.08 24.18
N LEU A 384 12.40 2.28 23.70
CA LEU A 384 13.72 2.87 23.76
C LEU A 384 13.65 4.17 24.55
N LYS A 385 14.51 4.34 25.56
CA LYS A 385 14.70 5.62 26.23
C LYS A 385 15.91 6.32 25.64
N LEU A 386 15.74 7.56 25.18
CA LEU A 386 16.84 8.45 24.84
C LEU A 386 17.05 9.45 25.98
N ARG A 387 18.30 9.59 26.39
CA ARG A 387 18.74 10.57 27.38
C ARG A 387 20.06 11.17 26.93
N ILE A 388 20.44 12.25 27.58
CA ILE A 388 21.79 12.82 27.53
C ILE A 388 22.61 12.27 28.68
#